data_AF-A0A9P5K7E6-F1
#
_entry.id   AF-A0A9P5K7E6-F1
#
_cell.length_a   1.000
_cell.length_b   1.000
_cell.length_c   1.000
_cell.angle_alpha   90.00
_cell.angle_beta   90.00
_cell.angle_gamma   90.00
#
_symmetry.space_group_name_H-M   'P 1'
#
loop_
_entity.id
_entity.type
_entity.pdbx_description
1 polymer ?
#
loop_
_entity_poly.entity_id
_entity_poly.type
_entity_poly.pdbx_seq_one_letter_code
_entity_poly.pdbx_strand_id
1 'polypeptide(L)'
;MEFHWVEEVLSYTRGLGDCKATSTFTPPSSVMPPPLPQPQGWNVLVSQSREFMRLFLSTTPKHLTFVNVQLWSFTSSLLCLSVNSFLNFEDGSKLKDQRLMAGAAIVLGDIMDQTQSEIISKVLAVNMEFNWHLVLLTTDLAMSESPFLAK
;
A
#
# COMPACT_ATOMS: atom_id res chain seq x y z
N MET A 1 2.73 5.65 15.79
CA MET A 1 1.95 5.51 14.56
C MET A 1 0.55 5.15 15.01
N GLU A 2 -0.44 6.02 14.77
CA GLU A 2 -1.82 5.73 15.11
C GLU A 2 -2.38 4.79 14.05
N PHE A 3 -2.61 3.52 14.42
CA PHE A 3 -3.22 2.53 13.53
C PHE A 3 -4.61 2.97 13.03
N HIS A 4 -5.29 3.82 13.80
CA HIS A 4 -6.58 4.42 13.45
C HIS A 4 -6.54 5.13 12.09
N TRP A 5 -5.48 5.88 11.77
CA TRP A 5 -5.40 6.58 10.49
C TRP A 5 -5.22 5.61 9.31
N VAL A 6 -4.51 4.50 9.50
CA VAL A 6 -4.40 3.45 8.45
C VAL A 6 -5.76 2.77 8.22
N GLU A 7 -6.53 2.55 9.28
CA GLU A 7 -7.90 2.03 9.20
C GLU A 7 -8.86 3.02 8.53
N GLU A 8 -8.70 4.33 8.75
CA GLU A 8 -9.44 5.37 8.04
C GLU A 8 -9.12 5.36 6.54
N VAL A 9 -7.84 5.23 6.17
CA VAL A 9 -7.45 5.12 4.76
C VAL A 9 -8.02 3.86 4.13
N LEU A 10 -8.00 2.71 4.81
CA LEU A 10 -8.64 1.48 4.33
C LEU A 10 -10.16 1.63 4.18
N SER A 11 -10.82 2.28 5.13
CA SER A 11 -12.27 2.54 5.05
C SER A 11 -12.59 3.44 3.86
N TYR A 12 -11.73 4.43 3.60
CA TYR A 12 -11.81 5.28 2.43
C TYR A 12 -11.63 4.50 1.11
N THR A 13 -10.66 3.58 1.03
CA THR A 13 -10.44 2.79 -0.19
C THR A 13 -11.61 1.85 -0.48
N ARG A 14 -12.17 1.24 0.56
CA ARG A 14 -13.34 0.36 0.44
C ARG A 14 -14.58 1.11 -0.03
N GLY A 15 -14.83 2.29 0.52
CA GLY A 15 -15.93 3.16 0.08
C GLY A 15 -15.83 3.56 -1.40
N LEU A 16 -14.61 3.69 -1.93
CA LEU A 16 -14.38 3.92 -3.36
C LEU A 16 -14.78 2.70 -4.23
N GLY A 17 -14.63 1.48 -3.69
CA GLY A 17 -15.06 0.24 -4.34
C GLY A 17 -16.59 0.06 -4.35
N ASP A 18 -17.27 0.52 -3.30
CA ASP A 18 -18.72 0.38 -3.14
C ASP A 18 -19.54 1.31 -4.07
N CYS A 19 -18.94 2.38 -4.58
CA CYS A 19 -19.59 3.28 -5.55
C CYS A 19 -19.97 2.58 -6.88
N LYS A 20 -19.48 1.36 -7.14
CA LYS A 20 -19.92 0.53 -8.29
C LYS A 20 -21.20 -0.29 -8.02
N ALA A 21 -21.73 -0.33 -6.79
CA ALA A 21 -22.84 -1.23 -6.43
C ALA A 21 -24.24 -0.60 -6.44
N THR A 22 -24.39 0.73 -6.59
CA THR A 22 -25.73 1.36 -6.66
C THR A 22 -26.02 1.87 -8.06
N SER A 23 -26.61 1.00 -8.88
CA SER A 23 -27.27 1.37 -10.13
C SER A 23 -28.50 2.22 -9.80
N THR A 24 -28.34 3.54 -9.84
CA THR A 24 -29.47 4.45 -10.05
C THR A 24 -28.99 5.65 -10.86
N PHE A 25 -29.57 5.77 -12.05
CA PHE A 25 -29.36 6.79 -13.07
C PHE A 25 -29.02 8.19 -12.53
N THR A 26 -27.74 8.50 -12.46
CA THR A 26 -27.17 9.85 -12.52
C THR A 26 -25.73 9.69 -13.00
N PRO A 27 -25.23 10.46 -13.98
CA PRO A 27 -23.85 10.30 -14.41
C PRO A 27 -22.97 10.65 -13.20
N PRO A 28 -22.15 9.74 -12.68
CA PRO A 28 -21.23 10.11 -11.63
C PRO A 28 -20.23 11.04 -12.33
N SER A 29 -20.34 12.34 -12.08
CA SER A 29 -19.12 13.13 -12.02
C SER A 29 -18.22 12.33 -11.09
N SER A 30 -17.10 11.82 -11.62
CA SER A 30 -16.10 11.04 -10.91
C SER A 30 -15.45 11.95 -9.87
N VAL A 31 -16.19 12.30 -8.83
CA VAL A 31 -15.68 13.05 -7.71
C VAL A 31 -14.97 12.01 -6.86
N MET A 32 -13.76 11.66 -7.29
CA MET A 32 -12.80 11.03 -6.41
C MET A 32 -12.77 11.91 -5.16
N PRO A 33 -13.12 11.38 -3.97
CA PRO A 33 -13.14 12.22 -2.79
C PRO A 33 -11.74 12.81 -2.57
N PRO A 34 -11.64 14.00 -1.96
CA PRO A 34 -10.34 14.62 -1.75
C PRO A 34 -9.45 13.71 -0.91
N PRO A 35 -8.15 13.63 -1.20
CA PRO A 35 -7.24 12.77 -0.45
C PRO A 35 -7.26 13.14 1.03
N LEU A 36 -7.26 12.11 1.89
CA LEU A 36 -7.22 12.28 3.34
C LEU A 36 -6.00 13.13 3.75
N PRO A 37 -6.17 14.10 4.66
CA PRO A 37 -5.04 14.88 5.16
C PRO A 37 -4.00 13.96 5.80
N GLN A 38 -2.75 14.11 5.36
CA GLN A 38 -1.65 13.30 5.86
C GLN A 38 -1.26 13.76 7.28
N PRO A 39 -0.95 12.82 8.19
CA PRO A 39 -0.46 13.15 9.52
C PRO A 39 0.84 13.96 9.45
N GLN A 40 1.07 14.81 10.45
CA GLN A 40 2.32 15.54 10.57
C GLN A 40 3.51 14.57 10.61
N GLY A 41 4.52 14.81 9.77
CA GLY A 41 5.72 13.96 9.67
C GLY A 41 5.57 12.73 8.77
N TRP A 42 4.44 12.56 8.07
CA TRP A 42 4.21 11.44 7.15
C TRP A 42 5.34 11.26 6.13
N ASN A 43 5.73 12.33 5.43
CA ASN A 43 6.79 12.27 4.43
C ASN A 43 8.15 11.84 5.00
N VAL A 44 8.46 12.25 6.24
CA VAL A 44 9.69 11.83 6.93
C VAL A 44 9.61 10.35 7.27
N LEU A 45 8.47 9.88 7.77
CA LEU A 45 8.24 8.47 8.08
C LEU A 45 8.35 7.59 6.83
N VAL A 46 7.70 7.96 5.73
CA VAL A 46 7.80 7.25 4.44
C VAL A 46 9.25 7.20 3.97
N SER A 47 9.98 8.31 4.04
CA SER A 47 11.39 8.36 3.67
C SER A 47 12.23 7.39 4.51
N GLN A 48 12.05 7.40 5.83
CA GLN A 48 12.75 6.50 6.76
C GLN A 48 12.39 5.03 6.53
N SER A 49 11.10 4.71 6.33
CA SER A 49 10.63 3.37 6.01
C SER A 49 11.24 2.85 4.71
N ARG A 50 11.37 3.73 3.70
CA ARG A 50 12.00 3.38 2.42
C ARG A 50 13.48 3.05 2.59
N GLU A 51 14.23 3.89 3.31
CA GLU A 51 15.65 3.62 3.60
C GLU A 51 15.83 2.35 4.42
N PHE A 52 15.02 2.17 5.47
CA PHE A 52 15.05 0.98 6.31
C PHE A 52 14.78 -0.30 5.50
N MET A 53 13.73 -0.33 4.68
CA MET A 53 13.42 -1.50 3.85
C MET A 53 14.53 -1.78 2.83
N ARG A 54 15.13 -0.75 2.22
CA ARG A 54 16.29 -0.96 1.33
C ARG A 54 17.45 -1.62 2.05
N LEU A 55 17.84 -1.08 3.20
CA LEU A 55 18.95 -1.59 4.00
C LEU A 55 18.67 -3.01 4.48
N PHE A 56 17.49 -3.25 5.02
CA PHE A 56 17.06 -4.56 5.47
C PHE A 56 17.07 -5.56 4.31
N LEU A 57 16.47 -5.25 3.16
CA LEU A 57 16.45 -6.17 2.02
C LEU A 57 17.84 -6.41 1.44
N SER A 58 18.75 -5.42 1.48
CA SER A 58 20.12 -5.55 0.98
C SER A 58 21.04 -6.46 1.81
N THR A 59 20.70 -6.71 3.08
CA THR A 59 21.53 -7.55 3.96
C THR A 59 21.17 -9.02 3.78
N THR A 60 22.04 -9.80 3.16
CA THR A 60 21.90 -11.26 3.06
C THR A 60 23.23 -11.95 3.37
N PRO A 61 23.23 -13.11 4.07
CA PRO A 61 22.09 -13.78 4.71
C PRO A 61 21.63 -13.13 6.02
N LYS A 62 20.37 -13.34 6.43
CA LYS A 62 19.82 -12.81 7.68
C LYS A 62 19.68 -13.91 8.72
N HIS A 63 20.22 -13.69 9.91
CA HIS A 63 19.98 -14.59 11.04
C HIS A 63 18.54 -14.42 11.57
N LEU A 64 17.90 -15.49 12.03
CA LEU A 64 16.51 -15.45 12.51
C LEU A 64 16.31 -14.42 13.63
N THR A 65 17.25 -14.33 14.57
CA THR A 65 17.23 -13.31 15.64
C THR A 65 17.24 -11.88 15.08
N PHE A 66 18.02 -11.63 14.02
CA PHE A 66 18.07 -10.31 13.39
C PHE A 66 16.72 -9.94 12.76
N VAL A 67 16.09 -10.91 12.08
CA VAL A 67 14.76 -10.75 11.51
C VAL A 67 13.73 -10.47 12.61
N ASN A 68 13.73 -11.24 13.69
CA ASN A 68 12.76 -11.07 14.79
C ASN A 68 12.89 -9.73 15.51
N VAL A 69 14.11 -9.25 15.75
CA VAL A 69 14.34 -7.95 16.41
C VAL A 69 13.82 -6.78 15.55
N GLN A 70 13.85 -6.93 14.23
CA GLN A 70 13.45 -5.90 13.29
C GLN A 70 12.04 -6.07 12.73
N LEU A 71 11.34 -7.14 13.11
CA LEU A 71 10.06 -7.54 12.52
C LEU A 71 9.01 -6.44 12.59
N TRP A 72 8.89 -5.77 13.74
CA TRP A 72 7.92 -4.69 13.94
C TRP A 72 8.19 -3.47 13.07
N SER A 73 9.45 -3.05 13.00
CA SER A 73 9.89 -1.96 12.11
C SER A 73 9.65 -2.32 10.64
N PHE A 74 9.80 -3.60 10.30
CA PHE A 74 9.60 -4.12 8.95
C PHE A 74 8.13 -4.18 8.55
N THR A 75 7.26 -4.70 9.40
CA THR A 75 5.82 -4.72 9.16
C THR A 75 5.23 -3.30 9.11
N SER A 76 5.65 -2.41 10.01
CA SER A 76 5.20 -1.00 9.99
C SER A 76 5.68 -0.25 8.75
N SER A 77 6.90 -0.52 8.29
CA SER A 77 7.43 0.10 7.07
C SER A 77 6.70 -0.38 5.83
N LEU A 78 6.35 -1.67 5.75
CA LEU A 78 5.51 -2.19 4.67
C LEU A 78 4.17 -1.46 4.61
N LEU A 79 3.44 -1.38 5.74
CA LEU A 79 2.16 -0.66 5.80
C LEU A 79 2.30 0.80 5.38
N CYS A 80 3.34 1.49 5.85
CA CYS A 80 3.59 2.89 5.50
C CYS A 80 3.79 3.07 4.00
N LEU A 81 4.59 2.20 3.36
CA LEU A 81 4.79 2.25 1.91
C LEU A 81 3.53 1.85 1.13
N SER A 82 2.72 0.89 1.60
CA SER A 82 1.45 0.50 0.98
C SER A 82 0.48 1.67 0.95
N VAL A 83 0.28 2.33 2.09
CA VAL A 83 -0.58 3.52 2.20
C VAL A 83 -0.04 4.66 1.34
N ASN A 84 1.27 4.92 1.39
CA ASN A 84 1.87 6.00 0.62
C ASN A 84 1.72 5.79 -0.88
N SER A 85 1.91 4.55 -1.36
CA SER A 85 1.79 4.19 -2.77
C SER A 85 0.34 4.33 -3.26
N PHE A 86 -0.64 4.06 -2.40
CA PHE A 86 -2.04 4.29 -2.71
C PHE A 86 -2.39 5.78 -2.77
N LEU A 87 -2.01 6.56 -1.76
CA LEU A 87 -2.34 7.99 -1.68
C LEU A 87 -1.61 8.83 -2.75
N ASN A 88 -0.41 8.43 -3.15
CA ASN A 88 0.43 9.14 -4.12
C ASN A 88 0.68 8.28 -5.37
N PHE A 89 -0.39 7.71 -5.94
CA PHE A 89 -0.30 6.75 -7.03
C PHE A 89 0.27 7.31 -8.35
N GLU A 90 0.31 8.64 -8.49
CA GLU A 90 0.89 9.36 -9.64
C GLU A 90 2.37 9.72 -9.44
N ASP A 91 2.92 9.52 -8.24
CA ASP A 91 4.31 9.87 -7.92
C ASP A 91 5.32 8.93 -8.63
N GLY A 92 6.43 9.51 -9.10
CA GLY A 92 7.52 8.79 -9.75
C GLY A 92 8.25 7.79 -8.83
N SER A 93 8.00 7.82 -7.51
CA SER A 93 8.52 6.82 -6.58
C SER A 93 7.78 5.48 -6.62
N LYS A 94 6.60 5.40 -7.23
CA LYS A 94 5.70 4.23 -7.25
C LYS A 94 6.42 2.92 -7.54
N LEU A 95 7.20 2.87 -8.62
CA LEU A 95 7.84 1.63 -9.08
C LEU A 95 8.93 1.15 -8.12
N LYS A 96 9.62 2.10 -7.45
CA LYS A 96 10.61 1.78 -6.42
C LYS A 96 9.93 1.26 -5.16
N ASP A 97 8.84 1.90 -4.74
CA ASP A 97 8.08 1.51 -3.55
C ASP A 97 7.42 0.15 -3.74
N GLN A 98 6.84 -0.13 -4.91
CA GLN A 98 6.31 -1.45 -5.29
C GLN A 98 7.37 -2.55 -5.21
N ARG A 99 8.60 -2.30 -5.67
CA ARG A 99 9.68 -3.28 -5.59
C ARG A 99 10.06 -3.60 -4.15
N LEU A 100 10.10 -2.58 -3.28
CA LEU A 100 10.38 -2.76 -1.85
C LEU A 100 9.24 -3.51 -1.16
N MET A 101 7.99 -3.15 -1.46
CA MET A 101 6.80 -3.82 -0.92
C MET A 101 6.76 -5.29 -1.33
N ALA A 102 7.04 -5.61 -2.60
CA ALA A 102 7.10 -7.00 -3.07
C ALA A 102 8.19 -7.81 -2.36
N GLY A 103 9.40 -7.24 -2.22
CA GLY A 103 10.49 -7.89 -1.47
C GLY A 103 10.14 -8.14 -0.01
N ALA A 104 9.45 -7.19 0.63
CA ALA A 104 9.02 -7.35 2.01
C ALA A 104 7.88 -8.34 2.19
N ALA A 105 6.92 -8.39 1.26
CA ALA A 105 5.85 -9.37 1.28
C ALA A 105 6.38 -10.81 1.23
N ILE A 106 7.42 -11.06 0.42
CA ILE A 106 8.10 -12.37 0.36
C ILE A 106 8.70 -12.73 1.72
N VAL A 107 9.51 -11.83 2.30
CA VAL A 107 10.16 -12.08 3.61
C VAL A 107 9.12 -12.32 4.71
N LEU A 108 8.05 -11.53 4.76
CA LEU A 108 6.98 -11.74 5.73
C LEU A 108 6.19 -13.02 5.49
N GLY A 109 6.04 -13.46 4.22
CA GLY A 109 5.49 -14.77 3.88
C GLY A 109 6.32 -15.91 4.47
N ASP A 110 7.64 -15.88 4.27
CA ASP A 110 8.55 -16.89 4.82
C ASP A 110 8.48 -16.97 6.36
N ILE A 111 8.32 -15.82 7.03
CA ILE A 111 8.17 -15.75 8.50
C ILE A 111 6.80 -16.24 8.94
N MET A 112 5.74 -15.91 8.18
CA MET A 112 4.38 -16.38 8.44
C MET A 112 4.32 -17.92 8.38
N ASP A 113 4.97 -18.53 7.39
CA ASP A 113 5.04 -19.99 7.24
C ASP A 113 5.74 -20.66 8.44
N GLN A 114 6.66 -19.95 9.09
CA GLN A 114 7.39 -20.45 10.28
C GLN A 114 6.66 -20.19 11.61
N THR A 115 5.90 -19.09 11.71
CA THR A 115 5.41 -18.57 13.00
C THR A 115 3.89 -18.60 13.15
N GLN A 116 3.14 -18.72 12.05
CA GLN A 116 1.67 -18.61 12.00
C GLN A 116 1.13 -17.33 12.67
N SER A 117 1.90 -16.24 12.64
CA SER A 117 1.52 -14.98 13.28
C SER A 117 0.32 -14.32 12.60
N GLU A 118 -0.78 -14.16 13.35
CA GLU A 118 -1.99 -13.47 12.89
C GLU A 118 -1.71 -12.02 12.47
N ILE A 119 -0.79 -11.35 13.17
CA ILE A 119 -0.45 -9.94 12.88
C ILE A 119 0.25 -9.83 11.52
N ILE A 120 1.19 -10.74 11.22
CA ILE A 120 1.86 -10.77 9.92
C ILE A 120 0.84 -11.05 8.81
N SER A 121 -0.08 -11.99 9.04
CA SER A 121 -1.16 -12.30 8.11
C SER A 121 -2.03 -11.06 7.81
N LYS A 122 -2.44 -10.31 8.84
CA LYS A 122 -3.21 -9.06 8.67
C LYS A 122 -2.43 -7.99 7.90
N VAL A 123 -1.15 -7.81 8.20
CA VAL A 123 -0.29 -6.84 7.50
C VAL A 123 -0.18 -7.19 6.01
N LEU A 124 0.02 -8.48 5.69
CA LEU A 124 0.07 -8.96 4.32
C LEU A 124 -1.27 -8.75 3.59
N ALA A 125 -2.39 -9.04 4.25
CA ALA A 125 -3.72 -8.82 3.70
C ALA A 125 -3.98 -7.34 3.37
N VAL A 126 -3.65 -6.43 4.30
CA VAL A 126 -3.77 -4.98 4.09
C VAL A 126 -2.90 -4.51 2.93
N ASN A 127 -1.66 -4.99 2.85
CA ASN A 127 -0.78 -4.67 1.71
C ASN A 127 -1.36 -5.18 0.38
N MET A 128 -1.94 -6.38 0.34
CA MET A 128 -2.60 -6.91 -0.86
C MET A 128 -3.81 -6.07 -1.26
N GLU A 129 -4.64 -5.68 -0.30
CA GLU A 129 -5.84 -4.86 -0.51
C GLU A 129 -5.47 -3.50 -1.11
N PHE A 130 -4.47 -2.80 -0.55
CA PHE A 130 -3.97 -1.54 -1.12
C PHE A 130 -3.42 -1.70 -2.54
N ASN A 131 -2.66 -2.77 -2.80
CA ASN A 131 -2.15 -3.03 -4.14
C ASN A 131 -3.29 -3.30 -5.14
N TRP A 132 -4.34 -4.02 -4.73
CA TRP A 132 -5.50 -4.27 -5.58
C TRP A 132 -6.23 -2.95 -5.93
N HIS A 133 -6.49 -2.09 -4.94
CA HIS A 133 -7.10 -0.78 -5.18
C HIS A 133 -6.23 0.12 -6.08
N LEU A 134 -4.90 0.08 -5.89
CA LEU A 134 -3.96 0.83 -6.74
C LEU A 134 -4.02 0.36 -8.20
N VAL A 135 -4.10 -0.95 -8.44
CA VAL A 135 -4.25 -1.51 -9.79
C VAL A 135 -5.56 -1.04 -10.42
N LEU A 136 -6.68 -1.06 -9.68
CA LEU A 136 -7.96 -0.56 -10.17
C LEU A 136 -7.91 0.90 -10.57
N LEU A 137 -7.40 1.78 -9.69
CA LEU A 137 -7.28 3.21 -9.96
C LEU A 137 -6.45 3.47 -11.22
N THR A 138 -5.32 2.78 -11.36
CA THR A 138 -4.39 3.01 -12.47
C THR A 138 -4.87 2.41 -13.78
N THR A 139 -5.66 1.33 -13.73
CA THR A 139 -6.29 0.72 -14.91
C THR A 139 -7.50 1.53 -15.39
N ASP A 140 -8.35 2.01 -14.46
CA ASP A 140 -9.50 2.85 -14.78
C ASP A 140 -9.04 4.21 -15.38
N LEU A 141 -7.94 4.81 -14.88
CA LEU A 141 -7.33 5.99 -15.49
C LEU A 141 -6.84 5.72 -16.92
N ALA A 142 -6.11 4.62 -17.14
CA ALA A 142 -5.58 4.27 -18.46
C ALA A 142 -6.70 4.03 -19.50
N MET A 143 -7.86 3.52 -19.07
CA MET A 143 -9.02 3.37 -19.95
C MET A 143 -9.74 4.71 -20.22
N SER A 144 -9.76 5.63 -19.24
CA SER A 144 -10.35 6.96 -19.39
C SER A 144 -9.54 7.90 -20.29
N GLU A 145 -8.21 7.73 -20.38
CA GLU A 145 -7.33 8.52 -21.26
C GLU A 145 -7.35 8.07 -22.73
N SER A 146 -8.07 7.00 -23.06
CA SER A 146 -8.11 6.41 -24.41
C SER A 146 -9.42 6.64 -25.21
N PRO A 147 -10.02 7.84 -25.31
CA PRO A 147 -11.18 8.06 -26.18
C PRO A 147 -10.84 8.58 -27.60
N PHE A 148 -9.58 8.58 -28.06
CA PHE A 148 -9.25 9.07 -29.40
C PHE A 148 -8.18 8.23 -30.11
N LEU A 149 -8.60 7.12 -30.72
CA LEU A 149 -7.93 6.53 -31.89
C LEU A 149 -8.93 5.66 -32.67
N ALA A 150 -10.01 6.29 -33.13
CA ALA A 150 -10.79 5.79 -34.26
C ALA A 150 -10.75 6.89 -35.33
N LYS A 151 -9.90 6.69 -36.34
CA LYS A 151 -10.00 7.34 -37.64
C LYS A 151 -10.47 6.30 -38.64
#